data_AF-A0A7J2JPB2-F1
#
_entry.id   AF-A0A7J2JPB2-F1
#
_cell.length_a   1.000
_cell.length_b   1.000
_cell.length_c   1.000
_cell.angle_alpha   90.00
_cell.angle_beta   90.00
_cell.angle_gamma   90.00
#
_symmetry.space_group_name_H-M   'P 1'
#
loop_
_entity.id
_entity.type
_entity.pdbx_description
1 polymer ?
#
loop_
_entity_poly.entity_id
_entity_poly.type
_entity_poly.pdbx_seq_one_letter_code
_entity_poly.pdbx_strand_id
1 'polypeptide(L)'
;VNFQPVSLTGQMPREEREKYRITIPDVIKRIEEQTNGQIYRDAWYPVPFTVAISEFIEAVTGEPKLMMTNHPACGMATYVFPVFEQLDGRRSVVRFIPITDFVDVDGFYNFLMEKAREIKEERKNRWLTLLKVIARLPSFIEKNKQPPGINLIGILRKIILQRSYKALGEFHYKSLFLGMMHFMDLYNYDVQRVMRCNIHYLSPDGRVIPFCTYNVLSDIYRDKIIKESSMSFEEYESKYGKGLIGVESKHRRDIKKLESSEIYVKTYEPFFHRFRRLPASVKQAGQ
;
A
#
# COMPACT_ATOMS: atom_id res chain seq x y z
N VAL A 1 1.35 -6.58 -2.41
CA VAL A 1 0.94 -7.22 -1.14
C VAL A 1 1.08 -6.19 -0.03
N ASN A 2 0.07 -6.05 0.82
CA ASN A 2 0.14 -5.17 1.98
C ASN A 2 -0.06 -6.01 3.23
N PHE A 3 0.93 -6.00 4.13
CA PHE A 3 0.89 -6.70 5.41
C PHE A 3 0.32 -5.77 6.46
N GLN A 4 -0.66 -6.26 7.21
CA GLN A 4 -1.28 -5.52 8.30
C GLN A 4 -0.91 -6.18 9.63
N PRO A 5 0.15 -5.70 10.33
CA PRO A 5 0.40 -6.07 11.72
C PRO A 5 -0.87 -5.94 12.58
N VAL A 6 -1.07 -6.91 13.46
CA VAL A 6 -2.27 -7.04 14.30
C VAL A 6 -2.29 -5.91 15.34
N SER A 7 -3.45 -5.25 15.47
CA SER A 7 -3.76 -4.33 16.57
C SER A 7 -4.60 -5.07 17.61
N LEU A 8 -4.20 -5.03 18.88
CA LEU A 8 -4.83 -5.79 19.95
C LEU A 8 -5.83 -4.92 20.72
N THR A 9 -7.10 -5.30 20.76
CA THR A 9 -8.14 -4.57 21.49
C THR A 9 -8.57 -5.30 22.77
N GLY A 10 -9.04 -4.56 23.78
CA GLY A 10 -9.46 -5.10 25.07
C GLY A 10 -8.32 -5.38 26.04
N GLN A 11 -8.64 -6.02 27.16
CA GLN A 11 -7.65 -6.44 28.16
C GLN A 11 -7.06 -7.80 27.78
N MET A 12 -5.76 -7.83 27.50
CA MET A 12 -5.03 -9.02 27.12
C MET A 12 -3.79 -9.19 28.02
N PRO A 13 -3.63 -10.36 28.68
CA PRO A 13 -2.43 -10.66 29.47
C PRO A 13 -1.15 -10.50 28.65
N ARG A 14 -0.05 -10.13 29.31
CA ARG A 14 1.23 -9.84 28.63
C ARG A 14 1.72 -11.02 27.78
N GLU A 15 1.63 -12.24 28.31
CA GLU A 15 2.07 -13.46 27.61
C GLU A 15 1.31 -13.68 26.29
N GLU A 16 -0.02 -13.56 26.33
CA GLU A 16 -0.85 -13.63 25.12
C GLU A 16 -0.53 -12.47 24.16
N ARG A 17 -0.28 -11.26 24.67
CA ARG A 17 0.13 -10.12 23.83
C ARG A 17 1.43 -10.40 23.09
N GLU A 18 2.45 -10.91 23.78
CA GLU A 18 3.75 -11.23 23.17
C GLU A 18 3.64 -12.36 22.14
N LYS A 19 2.71 -13.30 22.34
CA LYS A 19 2.44 -14.40 21.39
C LYS A 19 1.83 -13.95 20.07
N TYR A 20 0.85 -13.06 20.09
CA TYR A 20 0.13 -12.64 18.88
C TYR A 20 0.65 -11.34 18.26
N ARG A 21 1.38 -10.51 19.03
CA ARG A 21 1.93 -9.27 18.51
C ARG A 21 3.00 -9.57 17.48
N ILE A 22 2.88 -8.91 16.34
CA ILE A 22 3.89 -8.86 15.31
C ILE A 22 4.11 -7.40 14.96
N THR A 23 5.35 -6.95 14.93
CA THR A 23 5.71 -5.58 14.58
C THR A 23 6.23 -5.50 13.14
N ILE A 24 6.42 -4.28 12.64
CA ILE A 24 7.03 -4.04 11.33
C ILE A 24 8.39 -4.76 11.20
N PRO A 25 9.35 -4.58 12.13
CA PRO A 25 10.61 -5.34 12.10
C PRO A 25 10.43 -6.87 12.11
N ASP A 26 9.46 -7.39 12.87
CA ASP A 26 9.20 -8.83 12.92
C ASP A 26 8.70 -9.37 11.58
N VAL A 27 7.79 -8.64 10.92
CA VAL A 27 7.32 -8.98 9.57
C VAL A 27 8.49 -8.97 8.58
N ILE A 28 9.31 -7.92 8.60
CA ILE A 28 10.47 -7.79 7.71
C ILE A 28 11.46 -8.95 7.91
N LYS A 29 11.79 -9.28 9.17
CA LYS A 29 12.66 -10.39 9.51
C LYS A 29 12.10 -11.74 9.02
N ARG A 30 10.81 -11.99 9.20
CA ARG A 30 10.16 -13.22 8.72
C ARG A 30 10.12 -13.29 7.19
N ILE A 31 9.95 -12.17 6.49
CA ILE A 31 10.01 -12.13 5.02
C ILE A 31 11.43 -12.47 4.54
N GLU A 32 12.45 -11.90 5.18
CA GLU A 32 13.84 -12.22 4.88
C GLU A 32 14.13 -13.72 5.08
N GLU A 33 13.72 -14.28 6.22
CA GLU A 33 13.85 -15.72 6.51
C GLU A 33 13.08 -16.58 5.48
N GLN A 34 11.82 -16.24 5.19
CA GLN A 34 10.98 -16.95 4.22
C GLN A 34 11.58 -16.93 2.80
N THR A 35 12.30 -15.86 2.46
CA THR A 35 12.90 -15.69 1.13
C THR A 35 14.37 -16.08 1.08
N ASN A 36 14.89 -16.76 2.11
CA ASN A 36 16.29 -17.16 2.23
C ASN A 36 17.25 -15.97 1.99
N GLY A 37 16.93 -14.80 2.55
CA GLY A 37 17.74 -13.59 2.47
C GLY A 37 17.60 -12.78 1.17
N GLN A 38 16.77 -13.20 0.21
CA GLN A 38 16.62 -12.46 -1.05
C GLN A 38 15.95 -11.09 -0.87
N ILE A 39 15.03 -10.97 0.10
CA ILE A 39 14.42 -9.70 0.49
C ILE A 39 14.94 -9.33 1.88
N TYR A 40 16.13 -8.74 1.92
CA TYR A 40 16.84 -8.38 3.16
C TYR A 40 16.27 -7.12 3.82
N ARG A 41 16.60 -6.91 5.10
CA ARG A 41 16.00 -5.86 5.94
C ARG A 41 16.30 -4.43 5.46
N ASP A 42 17.50 -4.21 4.93
CA ASP A 42 17.93 -2.88 4.47
C ASP A 42 17.31 -2.48 3.12
N ALA A 43 16.55 -3.38 2.48
CA ALA A 43 15.79 -3.06 1.27
C ALA A 43 14.49 -2.27 1.55
N TRP A 44 14.15 -2.02 2.83
CA TRP A 44 12.88 -1.45 3.25
C TRP A 44 13.01 0.01 3.67
N TYR A 45 12.05 0.84 3.26
CA TYR A 45 12.02 2.27 3.56
C TYR A 45 10.74 2.65 4.29
N PRO A 46 10.80 3.62 5.21
CA PRO A 46 9.61 4.15 5.83
C PRO A 46 8.81 4.97 4.81
N VAL A 47 7.48 4.98 4.93
CA VAL A 47 6.59 5.69 3.98
C VAL A 47 7.00 7.14 3.69
N PRO A 48 7.50 7.96 4.66
CA PRO A 48 7.96 9.33 4.40
C PRO A 48 9.10 9.47 3.41
N PHE A 49 9.74 8.38 2.99
CA PHE A 49 10.66 8.39 1.85
C PHE A 49 10.03 9.02 0.59
N THR A 50 8.73 8.88 0.38
CA THR A 50 8.07 9.45 -0.81
C THR A 50 7.99 10.98 -0.82
N VAL A 51 8.29 11.65 0.31
CA VAL A 51 8.28 13.11 0.42
C VAL A 51 9.22 13.75 -0.60
N ALA A 52 10.41 13.20 -0.84
CA ALA A 52 11.34 13.77 -1.82
C ALA A 52 10.76 13.84 -3.24
N ILE A 53 9.98 12.82 -3.62
CA ILE A 53 9.31 12.77 -4.93
C ILE A 53 8.21 13.84 -4.98
N SER A 54 7.35 13.91 -3.97
CA SER A 54 6.27 14.89 -3.92
C SER A 54 6.79 16.34 -3.86
N GLU A 55 7.81 16.61 -3.04
CA GLU A 55 8.48 17.92 -2.92
C GLU A 55 9.08 18.39 -4.24
N PHE A 56 9.80 17.49 -4.92
CA PHE A 56 10.38 17.80 -6.22
C PHE A 56 9.31 18.06 -7.28
N ILE A 57 8.28 17.21 -7.36
CA ILE A 57 7.18 17.38 -8.32
C ILE A 57 6.46 18.70 -8.05
N GLU A 58 6.09 18.98 -6.80
CA GLU A 58 5.45 20.24 -6.42
C GLU A 58 6.32 21.46 -6.76
N ALA A 59 7.62 21.40 -6.52
CA ALA A 59 8.55 22.47 -6.89
C ALA A 59 8.55 22.73 -8.41
N VAL A 60 8.53 21.66 -9.22
CA VAL A 60 8.51 21.75 -10.69
C VAL A 60 7.15 22.21 -11.21
N THR A 61 6.04 21.72 -10.66
CA THR A 61 4.69 22.02 -11.17
C THR A 61 4.12 23.32 -10.61
N GLY A 62 4.53 23.72 -9.41
CA GLY A 62 3.87 24.79 -8.64
C GLY A 62 2.47 24.41 -8.15
N GLU A 63 2.11 23.13 -8.20
CA GLU A 63 0.81 22.62 -7.75
C GLU A 63 1.00 21.76 -6.50
N PRO A 64 0.18 21.94 -5.46
CA PRO A 64 0.25 21.12 -4.25
C PRO A 64 0.22 19.63 -4.57
N LYS A 65 1.12 18.87 -3.96
CA LYS A 65 1.14 17.40 -4.06
C LYS A 65 0.93 16.78 -2.68
N LEU A 66 0.34 15.58 -2.69
CA LEU A 66 0.14 14.83 -1.45
C LEU A 66 1.50 14.47 -0.84
N MET A 67 1.74 14.93 0.39
CA MET A 67 2.95 14.62 1.16
C MET A 67 2.62 13.57 2.21
N MET A 68 3.26 12.40 2.13
CA MET A 68 3.10 11.36 3.15
C MET A 68 4.12 11.57 4.27
N THR A 69 3.89 12.55 5.14
CA THR A 69 4.83 12.93 6.22
C THR A 69 4.60 12.17 7.52
N ASN A 70 3.98 10.98 7.46
CA ASN A 70 3.60 10.23 8.65
C ASN A 70 4.80 9.83 9.51
N HIS A 71 4.58 9.44 10.75
CA HIS A 71 5.67 8.95 11.59
C HIS A 71 6.34 7.70 10.93
N PRO A 72 7.68 7.58 10.91
CA PRO A 72 8.38 6.46 10.26
C PRO A 72 7.97 5.08 10.79
N ALA A 73 7.62 4.98 12.06
CA ALA A 73 7.13 3.74 12.68
C ALA A 73 5.70 3.33 12.25
N CYS A 74 4.99 4.17 11.49
CA CYS A 74 3.63 3.84 11.04
C CYS A 74 3.62 2.87 9.86
N GLY A 75 4.62 2.89 8.98
CA GLY A 75 4.62 2.02 7.82
C GLY A 75 5.96 1.95 7.12
N MET A 76 6.22 0.80 6.51
CA MET A 76 7.40 0.53 5.70
C MET A 76 7.00 -0.12 4.38
N ALA A 77 7.80 0.07 3.36
CA ALA A 77 7.56 -0.53 2.06
C ALA A 77 8.85 -0.79 1.30
N THR A 78 8.76 -1.69 0.33
CA THR A 78 9.78 -1.94 -0.68
C THR A 78 9.14 -2.40 -1.99
N TYR A 79 9.92 -2.37 -3.06
CA TYR A 79 9.59 -3.01 -4.33
C TYR A 79 10.54 -4.16 -4.57
N VAL A 80 9.99 -5.30 -4.97
CA VAL A 80 10.78 -6.47 -5.36
C VAL A 80 10.35 -6.94 -6.74
N PHE A 81 11.29 -7.48 -7.49
CA PHE A 81 11.07 -7.93 -8.86
C PHE A 81 11.17 -9.45 -8.93
N PRO A 82 10.04 -10.15 -9.10
CA PRO A 82 10.05 -11.60 -9.23
C PRO A 82 10.64 -12.03 -10.58
N VAL A 83 11.66 -12.89 -10.54
CA VAL A 83 12.21 -13.60 -11.69
C VAL A 83 11.44 -14.90 -11.86
N PHE A 84 10.94 -15.11 -13.07
CA PHE A 84 10.12 -16.27 -13.39
C PHE A 84 10.84 -17.20 -14.35
N GLU A 85 10.69 -18.50 -14.12
CA GLU A 85 11.11 -19.55 -15.03
C GLU A 85 9.93 -20.48 -15.33
N GLN A 86 10.02 -21.16 -16.47
CA GLN A 86 9.09 -22.24 -16.85
C GLN A 86 9.60 -23.53 -16.23
N LEU A 87 8.91 -24.01 -15.18
CA LEU A 87 9.17 -25.29 -14.55
C LEU A 87 7.91 -26.15 -14.74
N ASP A 88 8.05 -27.32 -15.36
CA ASP A 88 6.95 -28.26 -15.63
C ASP A 88 5.76 -27.63 -16.38
N GLY A 89 6.04 -26.76 -17.36
CA GLY A 89 5.01 -26.04 -18.12
C GLY A 89 4.25 -24.98 -17.32
N ARG A 90 4.71 -24.65 -16.10
CA ARG A 90 4.14 -23.62 -15.24
C ARG A 90 5.14 -22.50 -14.99
N ARG A 91 4.61 -21.28 -14.94
CA ARG A 91 5.37 -20.10 -14.58
C ARG A 91 5.56 -20.06 -13.06
N SER A 92 6.78 -20.28 -12.62
CA SER A 92 7.16 -20.33 -11.21
C SER A 92 8.14 -19.21 -10.88
N VAL A 93 8.00 -18.61 -9.69
CA VAL A 93 8.96 -17.60 -9.20
C VAL A 93 10.17 -18.35 -8.63
N VAL A 94 11.36 -18.05 -9.16
CA VAL A 94 12.61 -18.68 -8.71
C VAL A 94 13.44 -17.76 -7.83
N ARG A 95 13.29 -16.44 -8.01
CA ARG A 95 14.07 -15.43 -7.27
C ARG A 95 13.31 -14.11 -7.16
N PHE A 96 13.59 -13.35 -6.10
CA PHE A 96 13.22 -11.96 -5.93
C PHE A 96 14.47 -11.07 -6.00
N ILE A 97 14.37 -9.95 -6.69
CA ILE A 97 15.41 -8.92 -6.76
C ILE A 97 14.83 -7.64 -6.14
N PRO A 98 15.26 -7.21 -4.94
CA PRO A 98 14.87 -5.93 -4.37
C PRO A 98 15.26 -4.75 -5.28
N ILE A 99 14.48 -3.67 -5.23
CA ILE A 99 14.79 -2.45 -6.01
C ILE A 99 16.13 -1.85 -5.62
N THR A 100 16.53 -1.97 -4.35
CA THR A 100 17.80 -1.47 -3.80
C THR A 100 19.03 -2.17 -4.37
N ASP A 101 18.90 -3.36 -4.96
CA ASP A 101 20.03 -4.08 -5.54
C ASP A 101 20.57 -3.41 -6.81
N PHE A 102 19.75 -2.59 -7.47
CA PHE A 102 20.10 -1.96 -8.73
C PHE A 102 19.67 -0.49 -8.83
N VAL A 103 19.09 0.07 -7.76
CA VAL A 103 18.74 1.48 -7.65
C VAL A 103 19.38 2.06 -6.38
N ASP A 104 20.16 3.12 -6.54
CA ASP A 104 20.62 3.96 -5.44
C ASP A 104 19.46 4.84 -4.94
N VAL A 105 18.63 4.25 -4.09
CA VAL A 105 17.40 4.84 -3.57
C VAL A 105 17.70 6.06 -2.69
N ASP A 106 18.69 5.97 -1.82
CA ASP A 106 19.12 7.07 -0.93
C ASP A 106 19.76 8.23 -1.71
N GLY A 107 20.65 7.93 -2.65
CA GLY A 107 21.26 8.93 -3.50
C GLY A 107 20.20 9.66 -4.33
N PHE A 108 19.22 8.93 -4.87
CA PHE A 108 18.12 9.53 -5.62
C PHE A 108 17.23 10.42 -4.73
N TYR A 109 16.91 9.98 -3.51
CA TYR A 109 16.15 10.78 -2.54
C TYR A 109 16.82 12.10 -2.23
N ASN A 110 18.10 12.06 -1.83
CA ASN A 110 18.87 13.24 -1.46
C ASN A 110 18.99 14.21 -2.64
N PHE A 111 19.22 13.67 -3.84
CA PHE A 111 19.27 14.45 -5.06
C PHE A 111 17.94 15.15 -5.36
N LEU A 112 16.79 14.47 -5.23
CA LEU A 112 15.49 15.10 -5.43
C LEU A 112 15.21 16.21 -4.41
N MET A 113 15.54 15.99 -3.13
CA MET A 113 15.41 17.02 -2.09
C MET A 113 16.26 18.25 -2.38
N GLU A 114 17.51 18.05 -2.79
CA GLU A 114 18.39 19.14 -3.23
C GLU A 114 17.79 19.90 -4.41
N LYS A 115 17.28 19.21 -5.42
CA LYS A 115 16.68 19.85 -6.60
C LYS A 115 15.36 20.55 -6.31
N ALA A 116 14.57 20.05 -5.35
CA ALA A 116 13.40 20.76 -4.84
C ALA A 116 13.81 22.08 -4.16
N ARG A 117 14.84 22.04 -3.30
CA ARG A 117 15.38 23.22 -2.61
C ARG A 117 15.90 24.28 -3.58
N GLU A 118 16.70 23.86 -4.57
CA GLU A 118 17.21 24.75 -5.62
C GLU A 118 16.11 25.53 -6.36
N ILE A 119 14.95 24.89 -6.60
CA ILE A 119 13.82 25.55 -7.24
C ILE A 119 13.11 26.50 -6.27
N LYS A 120 12.84 26.04 -5.03
CA LYS A 120 12.04 26.78 -4.05
C LYS A 120 12.80 27.96 -3.43
N GLU A 121 14.06 27.75 -3.03
CA GLU A 121 14.86 28.72 -2.28
C GLU A 121 15.78 29.54 -3.19
N GLU A 122 16.51 28.88 -4.10
CA GLU A 122 17.48 29.55 -4.99
C GLU A 122 16.84 30.08 -6.29
N ARG A 123 15.53 29.90 -6.47
CA ARG A 123 14.75 30.35 -7.66
C ARG A 123 15.33 29.85 -8.98
N LYS A 124 15.98 28.67 -8.99
CA LYS A 124 16.48 28.07 -10.23
C LYS A 124 15.33 27.73 -11.18
N ASN A 125 15.60 27.80 -12.49
CA ASN A 125 14.59 27.54 -13.51
C ASN A 125 14.08 26.09 -13.44
N ARG A 126 12.77 25.92 -13.24
CA ARG A 126 12.10 24.62 -13.06
C ARG A 126 12.37 23.65 -14.20
N TRP A 127 12.33 24.14 -15.44
CA TRP A 127 12.52 23.32 -16.64
C TRP A 127 13.98 22.85 -16.77
N LEU A 128 14.95 23.74 -16.56
CA LEU A 128 16.36 23.36 -16.56
C LEU A 128 16.69 22.35 -15.46
N THR A 129 16.13 22.52 -14.25
CA THR A 129 16.30 21.57 -13.16
C THR A 129 15.66 20.22 -13.47
N LEU A 130 14.47 20.19 -14.07
CA LEU A 130 13.83 18.94 -14.52
C LEU A 130 14.70 18.18 -15.53
N LEU A 131 15.28 18.90 -16.51
CA LEU A 131 16.20 18.29 -17.49
C LEU A 131 17.45 17.73 -16.82
N LYS A 132 18.02 18.42 -15.82
CA LYS A 132 19.14 17.91 -15.02
C LYS A 132 18.77 16.62 -14.29
N VAL A 133 17.57 16.54 -13.70
CA VAL A 133 17.10 15.31 -13.05
C VAL A 133 17.01 14.16 -14.06
N ILE A 134 16.38 14.39 -15.21
CA ILE A 134 16.23 13.39 -16.28
C ILE A 134 17.59 12.91 -16.82
N ALA A 135 18.56 13.83 -16.95
CA ALA A 135 19.90 13.54 -17.40
C ALA A 135 20.68 12.72 -16.37
N ARG A 136 20.48 12.97 -15.07
CA ARG A 136 21.18 12.28 -13.97
C ARG A 136 20.55 10.95 -13.59
N LEU A 137 19.27 10.69 -13.91
CA LEU A 137 18.59 9.41 -13.62
C LEU A 137 19.43 8.13 -13.85
N PRO A 138 20.17 7.96 -14.96
CA PRO A 138 20.95 6.75 -15.19
C PRO A 138 22.07 6.51 -14.18
N SER A 139 22.56 7.54 -13.47
CA SER A 139 23.63 7.36 -12.48
C SER A 139 23.16 6.67 -11.21
N PHE A 140 21.84 6.65 -10.96
CA PHE A 140 21.25 5.98 -9.80
C PHE A 140 20.82 4.55 -10.11
N ILE A 141 21.03 4.05 -11.35
CA ILE A 141 20.51 2.75 -11.78
C ILE A 141 21.64 1.90 -12.35
N GLU A 142 21.95 0.81 -11.66
CA GLU A 142 22.88 -0.21 -12.13
C GLU A 142 22.25 -1.09 -13.20
N LYS A 143 22.44 -0.70 -14.47
CA LYS A 143 21.78 -1.36 -15.60
C LYS A 143 22.00 -2.88 -15.66
N ASN A 144 23.19 -3.34 -15.26
CA ASN A 144 23.60 -4.74 -15.34
C ASN A 144 22.93 -5.62 -14.28
N LYS A 145 22.42 -5.03 -13.20
CA LYS A 145 21.72 -5.73 -12.11
C LYS A 145 20.20 -5.67 -12.24
N GLN A 146 19.69 -4.98 -13.27
CA GLN A 146 18.26 -4.93 -13.52
C GLN A 146 17.69 -6.32 -13.86
N PRO A 147 16.47 -6.64 -13.41
CA PRO A 147 15.78 -7.86 -13.81
C PRO A 147 15.56 -7.92 -15.33
N PRO A 148 15.54 -9.13 -15.94
CA PRO A 148 15.32 -9.31 -17.37
C PRO A 148 14.03 -8.62 -17.85
N GLY A 149 14.12 -7.88 -18.97
CA GLY A 149 12.97 -7.22 -19.59
C GLY A 149 12.53 -5.91 -18.91
N ILE A 150 13.31 -5.37 -17.99
CA ILE A 150 13.05 -4.08 -17.33
C ILE A 150 13.99 -3.00 -17.89
N ASN A 151 13.39 -1.90 -18.36
CA ASN A 151 14.10 -0.68 -18.69
C ASN A 151 13.62 0.43 -17.74
N LEU A 152 14.14 0.43 -16.51
CA LEU A 152 13.66 1.33 -15.45
C LEU A 152 13.91 2.80 -15.82
N ILE A 153 15.07 3.12 -16.42
CA ILE A 153 15.38 4.48 -16.88
C ILE A 153 14.31 4.97 -17.87
N GLY A 154 13.95 4.14 -18.85
CA GLY A 154 12.92 4.47 -19.84
C GLY A 154 11.56 4.70 -19.20
N ILE A 155 11.17 3.87 -18.23
CA ILE A 155 9.92 3.99 -17.49
C ILE A 155 9.90 5.28 -16.66
N LEU A 156 10.94 5.54 -15.87
CA LEU A 156 11.02 6.75 -15.03
C LEU A 156 11.02 8.02 -15.86
N ARG A 157 11.72 8.05 -17.00
CA ARG A 157 11.68 9.18 -17.94
C ARG A 157 10.26 9.44 -18.45
N LYS A 158 9.52 8.39 -18.82
CA LYS A 158 8.11 8.53 -19.25
C LYS A 158 7.23 9.01 -18.11
N ILE A 159 7.40 8.49 -16.89
CA ILE A 159 6.62 8.91 -15.72
C ILE A 159 6.82 10.41 -15.45
N ILE A 160 8.07 10.87 -15.43
CA ILE A 160 8.41 12.28 -15.14
C ILE A 160 7.95 13.22 -16.26
N LEU A 161 8.18 12.86 -17.53
CA LEU A 161 7.85 13.73 -18.66
C LEU A 161 6.37 13.70 -19.06
N GLN A 162 5.76 12.52 -19.11
CA GLN A 162 4.41 12.34 -19.64
C GLN A 162 3.34 12.32 -18.54
N ARG A 163 3.73 12.31 -17.25
CA ARG A 163 2.82 12.20 -16.09
C ARG A 163 1.80 11.06 -16.25
N SER A 164 2.23 9.98 -16.88
CA SER A 164 1.35 8.94 -17.41
C SER A 164 1.06 7.86 -16.38
N TYR A 165 -0.22 7.72 -16.00
CA TYR A 165 -0.71 6.57 -15.22
C TYR A 165 -0.41 5.23 -15.91
N LYS A 166 -0.36 5.19 -17.25
CA LYS A 166 -0.04 3.98 -18.02
C LYS A 166 1.41 3.54 -17.82
N ALA A 167 2.35 4.48 -17.76
CA ALA A 167 3.76 4.18 -17.49
C ALA A 167 3.97 3.70 -16.05
N LEU A 168 3.22 4.25 -15.09
CA LEU A 168 3.19 3.74 -13.72
C LEU A 168 2.61 2.31 -13.66
N GLY A 169 1.58 2.03 -14.46
CA GLY A 169 1.06 0.67 -14.64
C GLY A 169 2.12 -0.32 -15.14
N GLU A 170 2.89 0.03 -16.17
CA GLU A 170 4.00 -0.82 -16.69
C GLU A 170 5.01 -1.19 -15.59
N PHE A 171 5.32 -0.25 -14.68
CA PHE A 171 6.16 -0.50 -13.53
C PHE A 171 5.53 -1.48 -12.54
N HIS A 172 4.26 -1.29 -12.19
CA HIS A 172 3.55 -2.16 -11.25
C HIS A 172 3.23 -3.57 -11.79
N TYR A 173 3.14 -3.75 -13.11
CA TYR A 173 2.99 -5.10 -13.69
C TYR A 173 4.29 -5.93 -13.64
N LYS A 174 5.44 -5.27 -13.52
CA LYS A 174 6.75 -5.92 -13.48
C LYS A 174 7.36 -5.99 -12.08
N SER A 175 6.82 -5.23 -11.14
CA SER A 175 7.26 -5.20 -9.75
C SER A 175 6.16 -5.72 -8.82
N LEU A 176 6.59 -6.22 -7.67
CA LEU A 176 5.74 -6.57 -6.55
C LEU A 176 5.98 -5.53 -5.46
N PHE A 177 4.99 -4.69 -5.22
CA PHE A 177 4.99 -3.81 -4.05
C PHE A 177 4.75 -4.64 -2.79
N LEU A 178 5.64 -4.51 -1.81
CA LEU A 178 5.46 -5.03 -0.46
C LEU A 178 5.35 -3.83 0.48
N GLY A 179 4.19 -3.66 1.11
CA GLY A 179 3.97 -2.57 2.06
C GLY A 179 3.48 -3.10 3.39
N MET A 180 3.58 -2.27 4.42
CA MET A 180 2.95 -2.51 5.70
C MET A 180 2.57 -1.20 6.40
N MET A 181 1.46 -1.26 7.15
CA MET A 181 0.99 -0.18 8.00
C MET A 181 0.70 -0.75 9.39
N HIS A 182 1.31 -0.23 10.44
CA HIS A 182 1.12 -0.72 11.81
C HIS A 182 0.17 0.21 12.55
N PHE A 183 -1.08 -0.21 12.76
CA PHE A 183 -2.01 0.54 13.59
C PHE A 183 -1.69 0.33 15.08
N MET A 184 -1.80 1.39 15.86
CA MET A 184 -1.58 1.33 17.30
C MET A 184 -2.73 0.60 18.00
N ASP A 185 -2.48 0.22 19.24
CA ASP A 185 -3.44 -0.25 20.21
C ASP A 185 -3.16 0.40 21.58
N LEU A 186 -3.96 0.05 22.59
CA LEU A 186 -3.86 0.61 23.94
C LEU A 186 -2.49 0.34 24.61
N TYR A 187 -1.71 -0.63 24.12
CA TYR A 187 -0.43 -1.02 24.71
C TYR A 187 0.78 -0.39 24.02
N ASN A 188 0.61 0.23 22.85
CA ASN A 188 1.69 0.89 22.10
C ASN A 188 1.29 2.27 21.56
N TYR A 189 0.30 2.90 22.20
CA TYR A 189 -0.22 4.19 21.80
C TYR A 189 0.83 5.30 21.97
N ASP A 190 1.09 6.03 20.90
CA ASP A 190 2.12 7.07 20.84
C ASP A 190 1.54 8.34 20.21
N VAL A 191 1.57 9.42 20.98
CA VAL A 191 1.03 10.73 20.59
C VAL A 191 1.81 11.33 19.42
N GLN A 192 3.13 11.10 19.31
CA GLN A 192 3.92 11.59 18.17
C GLN A 192 3.47 10.97 16.84
N ARG A 193 3.06 9.70 16.89
CA ARG A 193 2.47 9.01 15.73
C ARG A 193 1.10 9.57 15.38
N VAL A 194 0.30 9.94 16.37
CA VAL A 194 -1.02 10.59 16.19
C VAL A 194 -0.87 11.97 15.56
N MET A 195 0.06 12.80 16.06
CA MET A 195 0.30 14.17 15.55
C MET A 195 0.73 14.18 14.08
N ARG A 196 1.32 13.08 13.60
CA ARG A 196 1.74 12.88 12.22
C ARG A 196 0.90 11.81 11.51
N CYS A 197 -0.37 11.65 11.86
CA CYS A 197 -1.22 10.71 11.14
C CYS A 197 -1.49 11.24 9.73
N ASN A 198 -1.59 10.35 8.73
CA ASN A 198 -2.01 10.67 7.37
C ASN A 198 -3.33 9.96 6.99
N ILE A 199 -3.93 9.22 7.92
CA ILE A 199 -5.21 8.55 7.77
C ILE A 199 -6.15 9.13 8.81
N HIS A 200 -7.28 9.68 8.37
CA HIS A 200 -8.19 10.40 9.25
C HIS A 200 -9.63 10.04 8.94
N TYR A 201 -10.49 10.22 9.93
CA TYR A 201 -11.93 10.23 9.80
C TYR A 201 -12.43 11.67 9.83
N LEU A 202 -13.24 12.03 8.85
CA LEU A 202 -14.07 13.23 8.94
C LEU A 202 -15.32 12.87 9.74
N SER A 203 -15.49 13.53 10.87
CA SER A 203 -16.65 13.37 11.75
C SER A 203 -17.81 14.29 11.32
N PRO A 204 -19.09 13.91 11.55
CA PRO A 204 -20.26 14.76 11.26
C PRO A 204 -20.22 16.14 11.92
N ASP A 205 -19.53 16.28 13.04
CA ASP A 205 -19.31 17.56 13.74
C ASP A 205 -18.16 18.40 13.15
N GLY A 206 -17.62 18.02 12.00
CA GLY A 206 -16.58 18.74 11.26
C GLY A 206 -15.16 18.47 11.74
N ARG A 207 -14.94 17.66 12.77
CA ARG A 207 -13.59 17.32 13.25
C ARG A 207 -12.91 16.33 12.30
N VAL A 208 -11.59 16.51 12.10
CA VAL A 208 -10.72 15.54 11.43
C VAL A 208 -9.95 14.77 12.50
N ILE A 209 -10.27 13.48 12.66
CA ILE A 209 -9.78 12.66 13.77
C ILE A 209 -8.78 11.63 13.23
N PRO A 210 -7.53 11.57 13.74
CA PRO A 210 -6.55 10.56 13.35
C PRO A 210 -7.07 9.13 13.50
N PHE A 211 -6.68 8.24 12.58
CA PHE A 211 -7.20 6.87 12.52
C PHE A 211 -7.04 6.10 13.83
N CYS A 212 -5.84 6.14 14.43
CA CYS A 212 -5.58 5.43 15.68
C CYS A 212 -6.32 6.08 16.85
N THR A 213 -6.48 7.41 16.88
CA THR A 213 -7.30 8.10 17.89
C THR A 213 -8.75 7.66 17.81
N TYR A 214 -9.33 7.64 16.61
CA TYR A 214 -10.71 7.24 16.40
C TYR A 214 -10.99 5.78 16.79
N ASN A 215 -10.07 4.86 16.45
CA ASN A 215 -10.28 3.43 16.64
C ASN A 215 -9.81 2.89 18.00
N VAL A 216 -8.77 3.48 18.60
CA VAL A 216 -8.21 3.01 19.88
C VAL A 216 -8.91 3.68 21.06
N LEU A 217 -9.20 4.99 20.96
CA LEU A 217 -9.94 5.75 21.97
C LEU A 217 -11.41 5.89 21.55
N SER A 218 -12.03 4.74 21.24
CA SER A 218 -13.34 4.72 20.58
C SER A 218 -14.45 5.29 21.45
N ASP A 219 -14.39 5.09 22.76
CA ASP A 219 -15.33 5.61 23.75
C ASP A 219 -15.39 7.15 23.76
N ILE A 220 -14.23 7.80 23.60
CA ILE A 220 -14.11 9.26 23.58
C ILE A 220 -14.55 9.84 22.23
N TYR A 221 -14.22 9.15 21.13
CA TYR A 221 -14.44 9.65 19.78
C TYR A 221 -15.53 8.87 19.04
N ARG A 222 -15.22 7.70 18.49
CA ARG A 222 -16.11 6.94 17.58
C ARG A 222 -17.49 6.70 18.17
N ASP A 223 -17.56 6.09 19.34
CA ASP A 223 -18.80 5.57 19.93
C ASP A 223 -19.68 6.75 20.40
N LYS A 224 -19.07 7.80 20.95
CA LYS A 224 -19.74 9.06 21.26
C LYS A 224 -20.33 9.72 20.01
N ILE A 225 -19.52 9.92 18.98
CA ILE A 225 -19.93 10.58 17.73
C ILE A 225 -21.04 9.79 17.03
N ILE A 226 -20.89 8.46 16.93
CA ILE A 226 -21.91 7.58 16.34
C ILE A 226 -23.22 7.73 17.12
N LYS A 227 -23.19 7.71 18.45
CA LYS A 227 -24.39 7.86 19.28
C LYS A 227 -25.05 9.22 19.07
N GLU A 228 -24.28 10.30 19.12
CA GLU A 228 -24.76 11.68 18.95
C GLU A 228 -25.29 11.95 17.53
N SER A 229 -24.76 11.24 16.52
CA SER A 229 -25.15 11.39 15.11
C SER A 229 -26.10 10.30 14.62
N SER A 230 -26.52 9.39 15.50
CA SER A 230 -27.38 8.26 15.14
C SER A 230 -28.83 8.70 14.93
N MET A 231 -29.54 7.94 14.10
CA MET A 231 -30.94 8.15 13.74
C MET A 231 -31.62 6.79 13.71
N SER A 232 -32.91 6.73 14.08
CA SER A 232 -33.66 5.48 13.96
C SER A 232 -33.91 5.14 12.49
N PHE A 233 -34.18 3.86 12.18
CA PHE A 233 -34.53 3.47 10.82
C PHE A 233 -35.81 4.17 10.35
N GLU A 234 -36.80 4.32 11.23
CA GLU A 234 -38.06 4.99 10.92
C GLU A 234 -37.86 6.47 10.59
N GLU A 235 -37.04 7.18 11.37
CA GLU A 235 -36.71 8.59 11.12
C GLU A 235 -35.94 8.75 9.80
N TYR A 236 -35.00 7.84 9.51
CA TYR A 236 -34.26 7.85 8.25
C TYR A 236 -35.19 7.62 7.05
N GLU A 237 -36.05 6.61 7.12
CA GLU A 237 -37.01 6.31 6.05
C GLU A 237 -37.97 7.48 5.81
N SER A 238 -38.41 8.15 6.88
CA SER A 238 -39.26 9.33 6.77
C SER A 238 -38.56 10.49 6.07
N LYS A 239 -37.24 10.64 6.24
CA LYS A 239 -36.47 11.78 5.72
C LYS A 239 -35.93 11.54 4.31
N TYR A 240 -35.52 10.31 4.00
CA TYR A 240 -34.79 9.98 2.76
C TYR A 240 -35.53 8.98 1.87
N GLY A 241 -36.57 8.31 2.37
CA GLY A 241 -37.35 7.31 1.65
C GLY A 241 -37.03 5.87 2.06
N LYS A 242 -37.97 4.96 1.80
CA LYS A 242 -37.87 3.54 2.15
C LYS A 242 -36.92 2.77 1.22
N GLY A 243 -36.26 1.75 1.77
CA GLY A 243 -35.47 0.78 1.01
C GLY A 243 -34.07 1.23 0.58
N LEU A 244 -33.62 2.40 1.02
CA LEU A 244 -32.27 2.92 0.74
C LEU A 244 -31.19 2.35 1.67
N ILE A 245 -31.61 1.87 2.85
CA ILE A 245 -30.76 1.25 3.86
C ILE A 245 -31.43 -0.04 4.32
N GLY A 246 -30.67 -1.02 4.83
CA GLY A 246 -31.23 -2.30 5.27
C GLY A 246 -30.91 -3.46 4.32
N VAL A 247 -31.63 -4.57 4.46
CA VAL A 247 -31.34 -5.83 3.74
C VAL A 247 -31.59 -5.71 2.23
N GLU A 248 -32.56 -4.87 1.86
CA GLU A 248 -32.95 -4.56 0.49
C GLU A 248 -31.90 -3.73 -0.25
N SER A 249 -31.17 -2.85 0.46
CA SER A 249 -30.05 -2.06 -0.10
C SER A 249 -28.76 -2.86 -0.27
N LYS A 250 -28.65 -4.01 0.40
CA LYS A 250 -27.44 -4.84 0.35
C LYS A 250 -27.39 -5.61 -0.96
N HIS A 251 -26.31 -5.40 -1.71
CA HIS A 251 -25.99 -6.22 -2.88
C HIS A 251 -25.96 -7.71 -2.48
N ARG A 252 -26.84 -8.51 -3.09
CA ARG A 252 -26.83 -9.96 -2.97
C ARG A 252 -26.06 -10.52 -4.15
N ARG A 253 -24.87 -11.07 -3.86
CA ARG A 253 -24.04 -11.72 -4.87
C ARG A 253 -24.73 -12.99 -5.36
N ASP A 254 -24.95 -13.10 -6.66
CA ASP A 254 -25.38 -14.34 -7.29
C ASP A 254 -24.20 -15.32 -7.37
N ILE A 255 -24.06 -16.13 -6.32
CA ILE A 255 -22.98 -17.11 -6.19
C ILE A 255 -23.04 -18.14 -7.32
N LYS A 256 -24.24 -18.59 -7.71
CA LYS A 256 -24.40 -19.61 -8.77
C LYS A 256 -23.88 -19.09 -10.11
N LYS A 257 -24.27 -17.87 -10.48
CA LYS A 257 -23.79 -17.21 -11.70
C LYS A 257 -22.28 -16.94 -11.69
N LEU A 258 -21.73 -16.57 -10.53
CA LEU A 258 -20.30 -16.34 -10.37
C LEU A 258 -19.52 -17.65 -10.54
N GLU A 259 -19.93 -18.71 -9.85
CA GLU A 259 -19.32 -20.03 -9.88
C GLU A 259 -19.41 -20.73 -11.24
N SER A 260 -20.46 -20.42 -12.03
CA SER A 260 -20.60 -20.93 -13.39
C SER A 260 -19.79 -20.16 -14.43
N SER A 261 -19.18 -19.03 -14.07
CA SER A 261 -18.40 -18.24 -15.04
C SER A 261 -17.06 -18.88 -15.36
N GLU A 262 -16.67 -18.86 -16.63
CA GLU A 262 -15.40 -19.40 -17.11
C GLU A 262 -14.20 -18.78 -16.37
N ILE A 263 -14.26 -17.46 -16.13
CA ILE A 263 -13.20 -16.75 -15.41
C ILE A 263 -13.04 -17.24 -13.98
N TYR A 264 -14.15 -17.53 -13.28
CA TYR A 264 -14.10 -18.06 -11.92
C TYR A 264 -13.48 -19.45 -11.91
N VAL A 265 -13.92 -20.34 -12.80
CA VAL A 265 -13.38 -21.71 -12.89
C VAL A 265 -11.88 -21.67 -13.18
N LYS A 266 -11.45 -20.96 -14.23
CA LYS A 266 -10.02 -20.84 -14.58
C LYS A 266 -9.17 -20.25 -13.47
N THR A 267 -9.69 -19.27 -12.73
CA THR A 267 -8.94 -18.60 -11.66
C THR A 267 -8.78 -19.49 -10.43
N TYR A 268 -9.84 -20.22 -10.05
CA TYR A 268 -9.88 -20.97 -8.79
C TYR A 268 -9.61 -22.47 -8.93
N GLU A 269 -9.59 -23.00 -10.16
CA GLU A 269 -9.29 -24.41 -10.43
C GLU A 269 -8.03 -24.92 -9.70
N PRO A 270 -6.89 -24.21 -9.71
CA PRO A 270 -5.69 -24.65 -8.98
C PRO A 270 -5.91 -24.80 -7.47
N PHE A 271 -6.91 -24.12 -6.91
CA PHE A 271 -7.20 -24.07 -5.48
C PHE A 271 -8.40 -24.94 -5.07
N PHE A 272 -9.09 -25.58 -6.01
CA PHE A 272 -10.28 -26.40 -5.75
C PHE A 272 -10.03 -27.54 -4.75
N HIS A 273 -8.82 -28.07 -4.68
CA HIS A 273 -8.44 -29.06 -3.66
C HIS A 273 -8.56 -28.54 -2.22
N ARG A 274 -8.58 -27.21 -2.01
CA ARG A 274 -8.77 -26.57 -0.70
C ARG A 274 -10.24 -26.23 -0.41
N PHE A 275 -11.14 -26.40 -1.38
CA PHE A 275 -12.52 -25.97 -1.24
C PHE A 275 -13.33 -27.06 -0.55
N ARG A 276 -14.08 -26.68 0.50
CA ARG A 276 -15.04 -27.60 1.14
C ARG A 276 -16.16 -28.03 0.20
N ARG A 277 -16.49 -27.21 -0.81
CA ARG A 277 -17.51 -27.48 -1.82
C ARG A 277 -17.04 -26.95 -3.17
N LEU A 278 -16.99 -27.84 -4.17
CA LEU A 278 -16.68 -27.46 -5.55
C LEU A 278 -17.85 -26.73 -6.22
N PRO A 279 -17.56 -25.79 -7.16
CA PRO A 279 -18.56 -25.16 -8.01
C PRO A 279 -19.44 -26.18 -8.71
N ALA A 280 -20.73 -25.87 -8.86
CA ALA A 280 -21.68 -26.78 -9.51
C ALA A 280 -21.30 -27.12 -10.97
N SER A 281 -20.69 -26.16 -11.67
CA SER A 281 -20.15 -26.31 -13.04
C SER A 281 -19.03 -27.35 -13.15
N VAL A 282 -18.22 -27.50 -12.11
CA VAL A 282 -17.07 -28.43 -12.07
C VAL A 282 -17.52 -29.84 -11.71
N LYS A 283 -18.59 -29.97 -10.89
CA LYS A 283 -19.19 -31.26 -10.55
C LYS A 283 -19.80 -31.98 -11.76
N GLN A 284 -20.31 -31.24 -12.75
CA GLN A 284 -20.94 -31.81 -13.95
C GLN A 284 -19.93 -32.30 -15.00
N ALA A 285 -18.68 -31.82 -14.96
CA ALA A 285 -17.63 -32.22 -15.91
C ALA A 285 -16.81 -33.45 -15.43
N GLY A 286 -17.09 -33.96 -14.23
CA GLY A 286 -16.40 -35.10 -13.59
C GLY A 286 -17.25 -36.37 -13.47
N GLN A 287 -18.36 -36.46 -14.20
CA GLN A 287 -19.12 -37.68 -14.49
C GLN A 287 -18.97 -38.00 -15.97
#